data_AF-A0A9E1TWK6-F1
#
_entry.id   AF-A0A9E1TWK6-F1
#
_cell.length_a   1.000
_cell.length_b   1.000
_cell.length_c   1.000
_cell.angle_alpha   90.00
_cell.angle_beta   90.00
_cell.angle_gamma   90.00
#
_symmetry.space_group_name_H-M   'P 1'
#
loop_
_entity.id
_entity.type
_entity.pdbx_description
1 polymer ?
#
loop_
_entity_poly.entity_id
_entity_poly.type
_entity_poly.pdbx_seq_one_letter_code
_entity_poly.pdbx_strand_id
1 'polypeptide(L)'
;MLKILYLIPFLLIAQIEKQVRDDDPSLYTNRRIYHAPPKPLFMGRTHMLDFITNIPKDSVESAIIFFKTDSMQYYQEFPLEGRHGHYNFKYDPNLYPGTRLQYYFVIKSKTNIHGIPINDKGELTPVNKLLIDPVQYFKQRSRLNQ
;
A
#
# COMPACT_ATOMS: atom_id res chain seq x y z
N MET A 1 35.38 21.64 17.73
CA MET A 1 33.97 21.24 17.94
C MET A 1 33.25 21.27 16.61
N LEU A 2 33.11 20.13 15.95
CA LEU A 2 32.45 20.02 14.65
C LEU A 2 30.94 19.84 14.88
N LYS A 3 30.15 20.89 14.64
CA LYS A 3 28.69 20.80 14.62
C LYS A 3 28.29 20.03 13.35
N ILE A 4 27.96 18.75 13.51
CA ILE A 4 27.32 17.97 12.45
C ILE A 4 25.94 18.58 12.23
N LEU A 5 25.80 19.31 11.12
CA LEU A 5 24.55 19.86 10.64
C LEU A 5 23.65 18.67 10.25
N TYR A 6 22.48 18.56 10.87
CA TYR A 6 21.45 17.59 10.49
C TYR A 6 20.95 17.90 9.08
N LEU A 7 21.67 17.43 8.06
CA LEU A 7 21.15 17.32 6.70
C LEU A 7 20.11 16.20 6.74
N ILE A 8 18.85 16.53 7.02
CA ILE A 8 17.76 15.64 6.63
C ILE A 8 17.87 15.57 5.10
N PRO A 9 18.21 14.41 4.51
CA PRO A 9 18.50 14.35 3.09
C PRO A 9 17.26 14.81 2.32
N PHE A 10 17.43 15.82 1.47
CA PHE A 10 16.39 16.38 0.58
C PHE A 10 15.61 15.28 -0.17
N LEU A 11 16.24 14.12 -0.38
CA LEU A 11 15.66 12.90 -0.94
C LEU A 11 14.48 12.34 -0.13
N LEU A 12 14.54 12.37 1.22
CA LEU A 12 13.43 11.93 2.07
C LEU A 12 12.24 12.89 1.93
N ILE A 13 12.49 14.20 1.85
CA ILE A 13 11.46 15.23 1.71
C ILE A 13 10.72 15.07 0.37
N ALA A 14 11.46 14.90 -0.73
CA ALA A 14 10.88 14.68 -2.06
C ALA A 14 10.07 13.37 -2.15
N GLN A 15 10.51 12.30 -1.47
CA GLN A 15 9.76 11.05 -1.40
C GLN A 15 8.42 11.22 -0.65
N ILE A 16 8.40 12.00 0.43
CA ILE A 16 7.17 12.26 1.20
C ILE A 16 6.20 13.11 0.36
N GLU A 17 6.67 14.17 -0.31
CA GLU A 17 5.82 15.02 -1.16
C GLU A 17 5.19 14.26 -2.33
N LYS A 18 5.94 13.37 -2.99
CA LYS A 18 5.39 12.51 -4.06
C LYS A 18 4.33 11.53 -3.54
N GLN A 19 4.33 11.17 -2.25
CA GLN A 19 3.26 10.36 -1.68
C GLN A 19 1.97 11.16 -1.42
N VAL A 20 2.03 12.49 -1.35
CA VAL A 20 0.88 13.37 -1.08
C VAL A 20 0.05 13.66 -2.34
N ARG A 21 0.66 13.64 -3.54
CA ARG A 21 -0.07 13.79 -4.82
C ARG A 21 -0.76 12.49 -5.21
N ASP A 22 -2.05 12.58 -5.52
CA ASP A 22 -2.89 11.45 -5.94
C ASP A 22 -3.13 11.46 -7.45
N ASP A 23 -2.19 10.87 -8.19
CA ASP A 23 -2.27 10.73 -9.65
C ASP A 23 -2.88 9.38 -10.05
N ASP A 24 -3.75 8.76 -9.23
CA ASP A 24 -4.21 7.39 -9.43
C ASP A 24 -5.05 7.23 -10.72
N PRO A 25 -4.53 6.56 -11.76
CA PRO A 25 -5.25 6.35 -13.02
C PRO A 25 -6.40 5.35 -12.89
N SER A 26 -6.61 4.73 -11.72
CA SER A 26 -7.65 3.72 -11.48
C SER A 26 -9.08 4.22 -11.67
N LEU A 27 -9.31 5.54 -11.61
CA LEU A 27 -10.65 6.14 -11.73
C LEU A 27 -11.26 6.09 -13.14
N TYR A 28 -10.50 5.72 -14.18
CA TYR A 28 -10.93 5.84 -15.58
C TYR A 28 -11.07 4.51 -16.34
N THR A 29 -11.08 3.35 -15.66
CA THR A 29 -11.13 2.04 -16.35
C THR A 29 -12.16 1.09 -15.74
N ASN A 30 -12.76 0.22 -16.56
CA ASN A 30 -13.70 -0.85 -16.17
C ASN A 30 -13.02 -1.95 -15.33
N ARG A 31 -12.51 -1.61 -14.14
CA ARG A 31 -11.85 -2.55 -13.23
C ARG A 31 -12.89 -3.24 -12.36
N ARG A 32 -12.79 -4.56 -12.25
CA ARG A 32 -13.61 -5.38 -11.32
C ARG A 32 -13.16 -5.23 -9.87
N ILE A 33 -11.96 -4.71 -9.65
CA ILE A 33 -11.30 -4.59 -8.35
C ILE A 33 -10.79 -3.17 -8.18
N TYR A 34 -10.94 -2.63 -6.98
CA TYR A 34 -10.44 -1.34 -6.58
C TYR A 34 -9.67 -1.44 -5.27
N HIS A 35 -8.53 -0.77 -5.20
CA HIS A 35 -7.68 -0.67 -4.03
C HIS A 35 -7.16 0.76 -3.91
N ALA A 36 -7.31 1.34 -2.73
CA ALA A 36 -6.66 2.58 -2.36
C ALA A 36 -5.76 2.32 -1.14
N PRO A 37 -4.43 2.45 -1.26
CA PRO A 37 -3.54 2.35 -0.10
C PRO A 37 -3.93 3.39 0.97
N PRO A 38 -3.83 3.07 2.28
CA PRO A 38 -3.94 4.08 3.33
C PRO A 38 -2.95 5.22 3.10
N LYS A 39 -3.40 6.46 3.31
CA LYS A 39 -2.55 7.66 3.16
C LYS A 39 -2.71 8.56 4.39
N PRO A 40 -1.63 8.82 5.17
CA PRO A 40 -0.29 8.24 5.08
C PRO A 40 -0.18 6.84 5.73
N LEU A 41 0.77 6.04 5.26
CA LEU A 41 1.20 4.83 5.96
C LEU A 41 2.20 5.20 7.06
N PHE A 42 1.72 5.31 8.30
CA PHE A 42 2.56 5.66 9.45
C PHE A 42 3.42 4.50 9.96
N MET A 43 4.68 4.78 10.28
CA MET A 43 5.58 3.86 10.97
C MET A 43 5.05 3.55 12.39
N GLY A 44 5.20 2.29 12.83
CA GLY A 44 4.79 1.85 14.16
C GLY A 44 3.27 1.83 14.38
N ARG A 45 2.47 1.93 13.32
CA ARG A 45 1.01 1.83 13.38
C ARG A 45 0.51 0.65 12.54
N THR A 46 -0.55 0.03 13.02
CA THR A 46 -1.31 -0.97 12.27
C THR A 46 -2.07 -0.28 11.13
N HIS A 47 -2.09 -0.92 9.96
CA HIS A 47 -2.85 -0.45 8.80
C HIS A 47 -3.73 -1.56 8.23
N MET A 48 -4.93 -1.21 7.77
CA MET A 48 -5.75 -2.12 6.96
C MET A 48 -5.39 -1.91 5.50
N LEU A 49 -4.95 -2.98 4.85
CA LEU A 49 -4.72 -3.02 3.41
C LEU A 49 -5.91 -3.78 2.81
N ASP A 50 -6.80 -3.08 2.13
CA ASP A 50 -8.06 -3.65 1.65
C ASP A 50 -8.22 -3.55 0.13
N PHE A 51 -9.11 -4.34 -0.43
CA PHE A 51 -9.64 -4.07 -1.76
C PHE A 51 -11.13 -4.38 -1.77
N ILE A 52 -11.84 -3.72 -2.68
CA ILE A 52 -13.24 -3.99 -2.97
C ILE A 52 -13.37 -4.56 -4.39
N THR A 53 -14.33 -5.45 -4.58
CA THR A 53 -14.62 -6.06 -5.86
C THR A 53 -16.11 -6.22 -6.06
N ASN A 54 -16.55 -6.16 -7.33
CA ASN A 54 -17.91 -6.51 -7.73
C ASN A 54 -18.02 -7.95 -8.28
N ILE A 55 -16.97 -8.76 -8.15
CA ILE A 55 -17.01 -10.19 -8.47
C ILE A 55 -17.99 -10.87 -7.50
N PRO A 56 -19.03 -11.59 -7.99
CA PRO A 56 -19.98 -12.29 -7.14
C PRO A 56 -19.28 -13.27 -6.20
N LYS A 57 -19.71 -13.32 -4.93
CA LYS A 57 -19.06 -14.13 -3.87
C LYS A 57 -18.97 -15.62 -4.26
N ASP A 58 -20.01 -16.14 -4.89
CA ASP A 58 -20.12 -17.53 -5.40
C ASP A 58 -19.21 -17.82 -6.61
N SER A 59 -18.62 -16.77 -7.20
CA SER A 59 -17.67 -16.86 -8.29
C SER A 59 -16.21 -16.75 -7.84
N VAL A 60 -15.95 -16.32 -6.59
CA VAL A 60 -14.59 -16.20 -6.05
C VAL A 60 -14.10 -17.56 -5.55
N GLU A 61 -12.95 -18.00 -6.06
CA GLU A 61 -12.27 -19.22 -5.61
C GLU A 61 -11.25 -18.92 -4.51
N SER A 62 -10.48 -17.84 -4.68
CA SER A 62 -9.49 -17.41 -3.69
C SER A 62 -9.19 -15.93 -3.81
N ALA A 63 -8.78 -15.32 -2.71
CA ALA A 63 -8.19 -14.00 -2.65
C ALA A 63 -6.92 -14.07 -1.79
N ILE A 64 -5.82 -13.51 -2.26
CA ILE A 64 -4.51 -13.59 -1.63
C ILE A 64 -3.86 -12.20 -1.68
N ILE A 65 -3.23 -11.79 -0.59
CA ILE A 65 -2.23 -10.71 -0.61
C ILE A 65 -0.84 -11.33 -0.65
N PHE A 66 -0.03 -10.85 -1.57
CA PHE A 66 1.40 -11.07 -1.60
C PHE A 66 2.03 -9.89 -0.88
N PHE A 67 2.59 -10.11 0.29
CA PHE A 67 3.07 -9.07 1.19
C PHE A 67 4.54 -9.27 1.53
N LYS A 68 5.29 -8.18 1.59
CA LYS A 68 6.60 -8.16 2.23
C LYS A 68 6.94 -6.78 2.81
N THR A 69 7.84 -6.80 3.77
CA THR A 69 8.60 -5.62 4.18
C THR A 69 10.01 -5.67 3.60
N ASP A 70 10.76 -4.59 3.77
CA ASP A 70 12.20 -4.53 3.49
C ASP A 70 13.05 -5.42 4.44
N SER A 71 12.49 -5.93 5.55
CA SER A 71 13.16 -6.91 6.39
C SER A 71 13.02 -8.35 5.88
N MET A 72 12.23 -8.57 4.83
CA MET A 72 11.94 -9.90 4.27
C MET A 72 12.62 -10.06 2.91
N GLN A 73 13.17 -11.26 2.64
CA GLN A 73 13.77 -11.55 1.32
C GLN A 73 12.72 -11.75 0.22
N TYR A 74 11.64 -12.44 0.53
CA TYR A 74 10.61 -12.85 -0.44
C TYR A 74 9.22 -12.37 -0.01
N TYR A 75 8.30 -12.35 -0.97
CA TYR A 75 6.88 -12.17 -0.68
C TYR A 75 6.36 -13.38 0.11
N GLN A 76 5.54 -13.10 1.11
CA GLN A 76 4.71 -14.09 1.79
C GLN A 76 3.28 -13.96 1.29
N GLU A 77 2.58 -15.10 1.23
CA GLU A 77 1.21 -15.19 0.75
C GLU A 77 0.26 -15.34 1.94
N PHE A 78 -0.74 -14.47 2.00
CA PHE A 78 -1.79 -14.57 3.01
C PHE A 78 -3.16 -14.68 2.34
N PRO A 79 -3.92 -15.76 2.58
CA PRO A 79 -5.29 -15.85 2.09
C PRO A 79 -6.17 -14.81 2.79
N LEU A 80 -7.13 -14.28 2.05
CA LEU A 80 -8.04 -13.23 2.50
C LEU A 80 -9.47 -13.74 2.48
N GLU A 81 -10.17 -13.53 3.60
CA GLU A 81 -11.60 -13.78 3.68
C GLU A 81 -12.38 -12.51 3.32
N GLY A 82 -13.24 -12.62 2.30
CA GLY A 82 -14.06 -11.51 1.84
C GLY A 82 -15.45 -11.52 2.45
N ARG A 83 -15.95 -10.33 2.79
CA ARG A 83 -17.35 -10.11 3.17
C ARG A 83 -17.96 -9.02 2.27
N HIS A 84 -19.01 -9.36 1.54
CA HIS A 84 -19.72 -8.45 0.63
C HIS A 84 -18.79 -7.74 -0.37
N GLY A 85 -17.84 -8.48 -0.96
CA GLY A 85 -16.89 -7.95 -1.93
C GLY A 85 -15.73 -7.14 -1.32
N HIS A 86 -15.67 -7.00 0.00
CA HIS A 86 -14.57 -6.34 0.71
C HIS A 86 -13.63 -7.37 1.33
N TYR A 87 -12.33 -7.26 1.03
CA TYR A 87 -11.25 -8.12 1.50
C TYR A 87 -10.22 -7.26 2.20
N ASN A 88 -9.67 -7.70 3.32
CA ASN A 88 -8.70 -6.90 4.07
C ASN A 88 -7.59 -7.75 4.70
N PHE A 89 -6.41 -7.16 4.76
CA PHE A 89 -5.25 -7.65 5.48
C PHE A 89 -4.83 -6.62 6.53
N LYS A 90 -4.71 -7.05 7.78
CA LYS A 90 -4.23 -6.19 8.87
C LYS A 90 -2.71 -6.28 8.96
N TYR A 91 -2.03 -5.25 8.47
CA TYR A 91 -0.60 -5.09 8.70
C TYR A 91 -0.33 -4.68 10.15
N ASP A 92 0.48 -5.45 10.87
CA ASP A 92 0.98 -5.14 12.21
C ASP A 92 2.51 -5.00 12.20
N PRO A 93 3.07 -3.81 12.52
CA PRO A 93 4.51 -3.59 12.51
C PRO A 93 5.27 -4.39 13.57
N ASN A 94 4.61 -4.90 14.60
CA ASN A 94 5.24 -5.77 15.60
C ASN A 94 5.47 -7.18 15.06
N LEU A 95 4.60 -7.66 14.17
CA LEU A 95 4.72 -8.97 13.52
C LEU A 95 5.58 -8.88 12.27
N TYR A 96 5.44 -7.79 11.53
CA TYR A 96 6.10 -7.56 10.25
C TYR A 96 6.88 -6.25 10.29
N PRO A 97 8.06 -6.24 10.95
CA PRO A 97 8.87 -5.03 11.08
C PRO A 97 9.41 -4.58 9.72
N GLY A 98 9.71 -3.30 9.60
CA GLY A 98 10.28 -2.72 8.38
C GLY A 98 10.10 -1.22 8.30
N THR A 99 10.76 -0.61 7.32
CA THR A 99 10.57 0.81 6.96
C THR A 99 9.82 0.97 5.65
N ARG A 100 9.68 -0.11 4.87
CA ARG A 100 8.97 -0.09 3.58
C ARG A 100 8.01 -1.26 3.47
N LEU A 101 6.83 -0.98 2.93
CA LEU A 101 5.82 -1.98 2.60
C LEU A 101 5.78 -2.21 1.10
N GLN A 102 5.78 -3.48 0.71
CA GLN A 102 5.50 -3.91 -0.66
C GLN A 102 4.40 -4.94 -0.67
N TYR A 103 3.38 -4.72 -1.49
CA TYR A 103 2.30 -5.70 -1.61
C TYR A 103 1.49 -5.54 -2.89
N TYR A 104 0.79 -6.61 -3.24
CA TYR A 104 -0.25 -6.62 -4.25
C TYR A 104 -1.28 -7.70 -3.90
N PHE A 105 -2.48 -7.57 -4.47
CA PHE A 105 -3.56 -8.53 -4.29
C PHE A 105 -3.78 -9.31 -5.56
N VAL A 106 -4.18 -10.57 -5.41
CA VAL A 106 -4.68 -11.42 -6.48
C VAL A 106 -6.00 -12.01 -6.01
N ILE A 107 -7.03 -11.94 -6.87
CA ILE A 107 -8.27 -12.68 -6.69
C ILE A 107 -8.47 -13.59 -7.91
N LYS A 108 -8.75 -14.85 -7.63
CA LYS A 108 -9.10 -15.84 -8.62
C LYS A 108 -10.61 -16.09 -8.57
N SER A 109 -11.22 -16.02 -9.73
CA SER A 109 -12.58 -16.46 -9.98
C SER A 109 -12.57 -17.73 -10.83
N LYS A 110 -13.73 -18.37 -10.98
CA LYS A 110 -13.91 -19.57 -11.81
C LYS A 110 -13.36 -19.43 -13.25
N THR A 111 -13.36 -18.21 -13.80
CA THR A 111 -13.00 -17.97 -15.20
C THR A 111 -11.80 -17.03 -15.38
N ASN A 112 -11.48 -16.20 -14.39
CA ASN A 112 -10.51 -15.11 -14.53
C ASN A 112 -9.64 -14.97 -13.28
N ILE A 113 -8.41 -14.47 -13.48
CA ILE A 113 -7.52 -14.02 -12.42
C ILE A 113 -7.34 -12.51 -12.59
N HIS A 114 -7.40 -11.80 -11.47
CA HIS A 114 -7.26 -10.35 -11.46
C HIS A 114 -6.25 -9.95 -10.38
N GLY A 115 -5.36 -9.01 -10.71
CA GLY A 115 -4.38 -8.45 -9.79
C GLY A 115 -4.53 -6.95 -9.63
N ILE A 116 -4.13 -6.40 -8.47
CA ILE A 116 -4.13 -4.96 -8.21
C ILE A 116 -3.01 -4.60 -7.21
N PRO A 117 -2.30 -3.46 -7.33
CA PRO A 117 -2.45 -2.38 -8.33
C PRO A 117 -2.00 -2.78 -9.74
N ILE A 118 -2.61 -2.17 -10.75
CA ILE A 118 -2.13 -2.23 -12.13
C ILE A 118 -1.81 -0.82 -12.63
N ASN A 119 -0.78 -0.69 -13.47
CA ASN A 119 -0.41 0.57 -14.10
C ASN A 119 -1.36 0.94 -15.26
N ASP A 120 -1.06 2.02 -15.96
CA ASP A 120 -1.77 2.51 -17.14
C ASP A 120 -1.73 1.54 -18.33
N LYS A 121 -0.73 0.66 -18.39
CA LYS A 121 -0.62 -0.44 -19.38
C LYS A 121 -1.38 -1.71 -18.95
N GLY A 122 -2.02 -1.71 -17.79
CA GLY A 122 -2.69 -2.89 -17.23
C GLY A 122 -1.76 -3.93 -16.62
N GLU A 123 -0.49 -3.60 -16.42
CA GLU A 123 0.50 -4.50 -15.83
C GLU A 123 0.46 -4.41 -14.30
N LEU A 124 0.48 -5.57 -13.64
CA LEU A 124 0.55 -5.67 -12.18
C LEU A 124 1.81 -4.95 -11.67
N THR A 125 1.60 -3.91 -10.87
CA THR A 125 2.67 -3.11 -10.27
C THR A 125 2.43 -3.05 -8.77
N PRO A 126 3.21 -3.81 -7.97
CA PRO A 126 3.04 -3.82 -6.52
C PRO A 126 3.13 -2.42 -5.91
N VAL A 127 2.34 -2.19 -4.87
CA VAL A 127 2.55 -1.05 -3.99
C VAL A 127 3.96 -1.14 -3.44
N ASN A 128 4.67 -0.01 -3.40
CA ASN A 128 5.99 0.09 -2.80
C ASN A 128 6.11 1.45 -2.09
N LYS A 129 5.83 1.49 -0.78
CA LYS A 129 5.68 2.72 0.00
C LYS A 129 6.57 2.72 1.23
N LEU A 130 7.14 3.89 1.52
CA LEU A 130 7.87 4.15 2.76
C LEU A 130 6.86 4.36 3.89
N LEU A 131 7.12 3.78 5.06
CA LEU A 131 6.42 4.09 6.30
C LEU A 131 6.92 5.42 6.85
N ILE A 132 6.01 6.36 7.06
CA ILE A 132 6.33 7.74 7.45
C ILE A 132 6.33 7.85 8.97
N ASP A 133 7.35 8.48 9.56
CA ASP A 133 7.33 8.89 10.95
C ASP A 133 6.20 9.93 11.17
N PRO A 134 5.19 9.64 12.02
CA PRO A 134 4.10 10.57 12.30
C PRO A 134 4.57 11.96 12.74
N VAL A 135 5.64 12.03 13.54
CA VAL A 135 6.16 13.30 14.06
C VAL A 135 6.72 14.14 12.92
N GLN A 136 7.46 13.54 11.99
CA GLN A 136 7.99 14.24 10.82
C GLN A 136 6.87 14.68 9.87
N TYR A 137 5.88 13.81 9.65
CA TYR A 137 4.71 14.12 8.81
C TYR A 137 3.99 15.40 9.27
N PHE A 138 3.63 15.47 10.56
CA PHE A 138 2.90 16.64 11.09
C PHE A 138 3.77 17.90 11.15
N LYS A 139 5.08 17.77 11.44
CA LYS A 139 6.02 18.91 11.35
C LYS A 139 6.09 19.48 9.94
N GLN A 140 6.14 18.62 8.92
CA GLN A 140 6.16 19.05 7.52
C GLN A 140 4.84 19.71 7.11
N ARG A 141 3.70 19.10 7.44
CA ARG A 141 2.37 19.67 7.19
C ARG A 141 2.19 21.06 7.82
N SER A 142 2.69 21.26 9.04
CA SER A 142 2.64 22.56 9.71
C SER A 142 3.42 23.64 8.94
N ARG A 143 4.60 23.30 8.40
CA ARG A 143 5.42 24.23 7.60
C ARG A 143 4.81 24.58 6.24
N LEU A 144 4.07 23.65 5.62
CA LEU A 144 3.44 23.85 4.31
C LEU A 144 2.13 24.65 4.38
N ASN A 145 1.50 24.73 5.56
CA ASN A 145 0.27 25.46 5.81
C ASN A 145 0.51 26.87 6.37
N GLN A 146 1.78 27.28 6.49
CA GLN A 146 2.23 28.64 6.81
C GLN A 146 2.61 29.35 5.52
#